data_AF-X1GEN2-F1
#
_entry.id   AF-X1GEN2-F1
#
_cell.length_a   1.000
_cell.length_b   1.000
_cell.length_c   1.000
_cell.angle_alpha   90.00
_cell.angle_beta   90.00
_cell.angle_gamma   90.00
#
_symmetry.space_group_name_H-M   'P 1'
#
loop_
_entity.id
_entity.type
_entity.pdbx_description
1 polymer ?
#
loop_
_entity_poly.entity_id
_entity_poly.type
_entity_poly.pdbx_seq_one_letter_code
_entity_poly.pdbx_strand_id
1 'polypeptide(L)'
;MAKESKITGAFDAEAVVRRSLERQHADVIKTLTFYKSWYASSGSKEYWDVEGFLELKKGKTKKRSFRYQVDPESGEIFGYEETPIR
;
A
#
# COMPACT_ATOMS: atom_id res chain seq x y z
N MET A 1 -3.21 -19.50 -16.19
CA MET A 1 -3.42 -19.76 -14.75
C MET A 1 -2.40 -18.92 -14.00
N ALA A 2 -2.79 -17.75 -13.50
CA ALA A 2 -1.87 -16.88 -12.76
C ALA A 2 -1.68 -17.51 -11.37
N LYS A 3 -0.44 -17.80 -10.98
CA LYS A 3 -0.11 -18.21 -9.62
C LYS A 3 -0.61 -17.12 -8.67
N GLU A 4 -1.62 -17.44 -7.87
CA GLU A 4 -1.99 -16.68 -6.68
C GLU A 4 -0.71 -16.40 -5.90
N SER A 5 -0.30 -15.14 -5.90
CA SER A 5 0.89 -14.72 -5.19
C SER A 5 0.49 -14.54 -3.75
N LYS A 6 0.53 -15.64 -2.98
CA LYS A 6 0.38 -15.58 -1.53
C LYS A 6 1.37 -14.54 -1.00
N ILE A 7 0.87 -13.56 -0.26
CA ILE A 7 1.67 -12.51 0.36
C ILE A 7 2.25 -13.10 1.64
N THR A 8 3.50 -13.57 1.54
CA THR A 8 4.13 -14.34 2.60
C THR A 8 4.86 -13.48 3.63
N GLY A 9 5.07 -12.20 3.33
CA GLY A 9 5.75 -11.29 4.22
C GLY A 9 5.45 -9.82 3.97
N ALA A 10 5.92 -8.98 4.88
CA ALA A 10 5.76 -7.53 4.84
C ALA A 10 6.26 -6.91 3.53
N PHE A 11 7.42 -7.36 3.02
CA PHE A 11 7.97 -6.84 1.75
C PHE A 11 7.09 -7.17 0.54
N ASP A 12 6.42 -8.33 0.53
CA ASP A 12 5.48 -8.69 -0.54
C ASP A 12 4.25 -7.77 -0.49
N ALA A 13 3.74 -7.51 0.72
CA ALA A 13 2.60 -6.61 0.94
C ALA A 13 2.94 -5.17 0.50
N GLU A 14 4.11 -4.67 0.88
CA GLU A 14 4.62 -3.37 0.43
C GLU A 14 4.76 -3.31 -1.08
N ALA A 15 5.20 -4.38 -1.73
CA ALA A 15 5.31 -4.44 -3.19
C ALA A 15 3.93 -4.36 -3.89
N VAL A 16 2.89 -4.98 -3.31
CA VAL A 16 1.50 -4.82 -3.81
C VAL A 16 1.07 -3.37 -3.69
N VAL A 17 1.26 -2.75 -2.53
CA VAL A 17 0.86 -1.36 -2.28
C VAL A 17 1.64 -0.40 -3.18
N ARG A 18 2.95 -0.61 -3.35
CA ARG A 18 3.78 0.16 -4.28
C ARG A 18 3.21 0.12 -5.70
N ARG A 19 2.93 -1.08 -6.24
CA ARG A 19 2.35 -1.22 -7.59
C ARG A 19 1.00 -0.52 -7.72
N SER A 20 0.17 -0.55 -6.67
CA SER A 20 -1.10 0.17 -6.65
C SER A 20 -0.91 1.68 -6.70
N LEU A 21 -0.03 2.22 -5.85
CA LEU A 21 0.28 3.65 -5.82
C LEU A 21 0.93 4.13 -7.13
N GLU A 22 1.85 3.35 -7.68
CA GLU A 22 2.46 3.61 -8.99
C GLU A 22 1.40 3.60 -10.09
N ARG A 23 0.43 2.69 -10.08
CA ARG A 23 -0.66 2.70 -11.06
C ARG A 23 -1.57 3.94 -10.93
N GLN A 24 -1.78 4.44 -9.70
CA GLN A 24 -2.63 5.59 -9.44
C GLN A 24 -1.93 6.94 -9.69
N HIS A 25 -0.61 6.99 -9.51
CA HIS A 25 0.18 8.23 -9.50
C HIS A 25 1.38 8.21 -10.44
N ALA A 26 1.38 7.30 -11.42
CA ALA A 26 2.50 6.87 -12.28
C ALA A 26 3.58 7.91 -12.56
N ASP A 27 3.21 9.13 -12.95
CA ASP A 27 4.16 10.13 -13.44
C ASP A 27 4.57 11.19 -12.40
N VAL A 28 4.04 11.10 -11.18
CA VAL A 28 4.14 12.19 -10.21
C VAL A 28 4.64 11.75 -8.83
N ILE A 29 4.96 10.47 -8.63
CA ILE A 29 5.59 10.02 -7.38
C ILE A 29 7.01 10.58 -7.32
N LYS A 30 7.29 11.38 -6.29
CA LYS A 30 8.63 11.86 -5.96
C LYS A 30 9.30 10.96 -4.92
N THR A 31 8.56 10.57 -3.89
CA THR A 31 9.05 9.71 -2.81
C THR A 31 7.93 8.80 -2.33
N LEU A 32 8.26 7.53 -2.08
CA LEU A 32 7.38 6.56 -1.45
C LEU A 32 8.16 5.89 -0.31
N THR A 33 7.66 6.04 0.92
CA THR A 33 8.29 5.49 2.11
C THR A 33 7.29 4.64 2.87
N PHE A 34 7.62 3.37 3.10
CA PHE A 34 6.91 2.51 4.03
C PHE A 34 7.55 2.63 5.40
N TYR A 35 6.75 2.80 6.45
CA TYR A 35 7.26 2.89 7.82
C TYR A 35 6.73 1.80 8.74
N LYS A 36 5.62 1.14 8.37
CA LYS A 36 5.06 0.05 9.19
C LYS A 36 4.28 -0.91 8.31
N SER A 37 4.57 -2.20 8.47
CA SER A 37 3.89 -3.27 7.76
C SER A 37 3.73 -4.44 8.73
N TRP A 38 2.50 -4.89 8.97
CA TRP A 38 2.23 -5.96 9.94
C TRP A 38 1.04 -6.82 9.53
N TYR A 39 1.09 -8.08 9.94
CA TYR A 39 -0.01 -9.01 9.76
C TYR A 39 -1.05 -8.77 10.87
N ALA A 40 -2.31 -8.65 10.47
CA ALA A 40 -3.43 -8.40 11.35
C ALA A 40 -4.57 -9.37 11.03
N SER A 41 -5.43 -9.56 12.02
CA SER A 41 -6.67 -10.32 11.87
C SER A 41 -7.80 -9.51 12.51
N SER A 42 -8.91 -9.37 11.79
CA SER A 42 -10.11 -8.71 12.28
C SER A 42 -11.31 -9.61 11.99
N GLY A 43 -11.89 -10.16 13.05
CA GLY A 43 -12.94 -11.18 12.93
C GLY A 43 -12.42 -12.43 12.21
N SER A 44 -13.04 -12.78 11.09
CA SER A 44 -12.66 -13.94 10.26
C SER A 44 -11.71 -13.60 9.12
N LYS A 45 -11.25 -12.34 9.01
CA LYS A 45 -10.40 -11.90 7.90
C LYS A 45 -8.98 -11.61 8.38
N GLU A 46 -8.02 -12.23 7.72
CA GLU A 46 -6.60 -11.97 7.90
C GLU A 46 -6.09 -11.07 6.78
N TYR A 47 -5.13 -10.20 7.09
CA TYR A 47 -4.60 -9.23 6.13
C TYR A 47 -3.29 -8.61 6.57
N TRP A 48 -2.56 -8.08 5.60
CA TRP A 48 -1.42 -7.20 5.85
C TRP A 48 -1.90 -5.74 5.89
N ASP A 49 -1.68 -5.08 7.02
CA ASP A 49 -1.74 -3.61 7.11
C ASP A 49 -0.37 -3.05 6.69
N VAL A 50 -0.39 -2.10 5.76
CA VAL A 50 0.80 -1.42 5.25
C VAL A 50 0.57 0.09 5.35
N GLU A 51 1.46 0.75 6.07
CA GLU A 51 1.43 2.20 6.27
C GLU A 51 2.69 2.88 5.76
N GLY A 52 2.51 4.09 5.27
CA GLY A 52 3.59 4.86 4.70
C GLY A 52 3.23 6.31 4.40
N PHE A 53 4.16 6.98 3.75
CA PHE A 53 3.97 8.31 3.22
C PHE A 53 4.33 8.36 1.73
N LEU A 54 3.55 9.14 1.00
CA LEU A 54 3.70 9.39 -0.42
C LEU A 54 3.91 10.89 -0.63
N GLU A 55 5.01 11.24 -1.28
CA GLU A 55 5.26 12.60 -1.77
C GLU A 55 5.03 12.63 -3.27
N LEU A 56 4.08 13.45 -3.71
CA LEU A 56 3.72 13.66 -5.10
C LEU A 56 4.21 15.03 -5.58
N LYS A 57 4.76 15.10 -6.79
CA LYS A 57 5.21 16.33 -7.43
C LYS A 57 4.59 16.49 -8.81
N LYS A 58 3.51 17.29 -8.87
CA LYS A 58 2.94 17.84 -10.12
C LYS A 58 2.72 19.34 -9.93
N GLY A 59 3.75 20.13 -10.23
CA GLY A 59 3.82 21.54 -9.83
C GLY A 59 4.19 21.66 -8.34
N LYS A 60 3.21 21.86 -7.45
CA LYS A 60 3.43 21.92 -6.00
C LYS A 60 3.59 20.51 -5.40
N THR A 61 4.50 20.37 -4.45
CA THR A 61 4.67 19.14 -3.67
C THR A 61 3.46 18.89 -2.78
N LYS A 62 2.89 17.68 -2.84
CA LYS A 62 1.82 17.21 -1.97
C LYS A 62 2.32 16.01 -1.19
N LYS A 63 2.16 16.01 0.13
CA LYS A 63 2.46 14.87 0.98
C LYS A 63 1.18 14.21 1.47
N ARG A 64 1.16 12.89 1.51
CA ARG A 64 0.04 12.09 2.00
C ARG A 64 0.57 10.98 2.90
N SER A 65 -0.10 10.71 4.00
CA SER A 65 0.01 9.44 4.69
C SER A 65 -0.95 8.46 4.05
N PHE A 66 -0.62 7.18 4.09
CA PHE A 66 -1.51 6.14 3.61
C PHE A 66 -1.51 4.94 4.54
N ARG A 67 -2.61 4.21 4.50
CA ARG A 67 -2.77 2.88 5.08
C ARG A 67 -3.51 2.00 4.09
N TYR A 68 -2.98 0.82 3.81
CA TYR A 68 -3.53 -0.13 2.86
C TYR A 68 -3.66 -1.50 3.52
N GLN A 69 -4.76 -2.19 3.22
CA GLN A 69 -5.06 -3.54 3.71
C GLN A 69 -5.03 -4.52 2.54
N VAL A 70 -4.10 -5.47 2.60
CA VAL A 70 -3.83 -6.43 1.54
C VAL A 70 -4.25 -7.83 2.00
N ASP A 71 -5.07 -8.48 1.20
CA ASP A 71 -5.45 -9.87 1.39
C ASP A 71 -4.22 -10.78 1.18
N PRO A 72 -3.89 -11.67 2.12
CA PRO A 72 -2.68 -12.46 2.05
C PRO A 72 -2.79 -13.63 1.06
N GLU A 73 -4.01 -14.06 0.73
CA GLU A 73 -4.25 -15.18 -0.19
C GLU A 73 -4.29 -14.69 -1.63
N SER A 74 -5.11 -13.67 -1.91
CA SER A 74 -5.29 -13.15 -3.26
C SER A 74 -4.29 -12.06 -3.66
N GLY A 75 -3.68 -11.39 -2.67
CA GLY A 75 -2.86 -10.19 -2.90
C GLY A 75 -3.68 -8.96 -3.29
N GLU A 76 -5.01 -9.01 -3.13
CA GLU A 76 -5.89 -7.89 -3.43
C GLU A 76 -5.90 -6.86 -2.32
N ILE A 77 -5.93 -5.58 -2.69
CA ILE A 77 -6.19 -4.50 -1.73
C ILE A 77 -7.70 -4.37 -1.57
N PHE A 78 -8.21 -4.58 -0.36
CA PHE A 78 -9.66 -4.49 -0.08
C PHE A 78 -10.05 -3.28 0.77
N GLY A 79 -9.07 -2.57 1.34
CA GLY A 79 -9.29 -1.36 2.10
C GLY A 79 -8.07 -0.45 2.01
N TYR A 80 -8.28 0.85 1.86
CA TYR A 80 -7.19 1.82 1.91
C TYR A 80 -7.69 3.21 2.33
N GLU A 81 -6.79 3.99 2.91
CA GLU A 81 -6.98 5.39 3.25
C GLU A 81 -5.75 6.19 2.83
N GLU A 82 -5.97 7.40 2.30
CA GLU A 82 -4.93 8.38 2.01
C GLU A 82 -5.30 9.74 2.59
N THR A 83 -4.47 10.24 3.51
CA THR A 83 -4.72 11.48 4.24
C THR A 83 -3.66 12.52 3.90
N PRO A 84 -4.02 13.74 3.44
CA PRO A 84 -3.06 14.81 3.21
C PRO A 84 -2.32 15.20 4.49
N ILE A 85 -1.00 15.32 4.41
CA ILE A 85 -0.18 15.87 5.49
C ILE A 85 -0.04 17.37 5.25
N ARG A 86 -0.43 18.18 6.24
CA ARG A 86 -0.29 19.64 6.19
C ARG A 86 1.14 20.07 6.52
#